data_AF-A0A2W1KB91-F1
#
_entry.id   AF-A0A2W1KB91-F1
#
_cell.length_a   1.000
_cell.length_b   1.000
_cell.length_c   1.000
_cell.angle_alpha   90.00
_cell.angle_beta   90.00
_cell.angle_gamma   90.00
#
_symmetry.space_group_name_H-M   'P 1'
#
loop_
_entity.id
_entity.type
_entity.pdbx_description
1 polymer ?
#
loop_
_entity_poly.entity_id
_entity_poly.type
_entity_poly.pdbx_seq_one_letter_code
_entity_poly.pdbx_strand_id
1 'polypeptide(L)' 'MDEELKKRTLLLLASRIKNVRVSKNITQEIAYNDTGIHFGRIEQGNRDISFTTLVKICSYLEIEPETLLKDLFPE' A
#
# COMPACT_ATOMS: atom_id res chain seq x y z
N MET A 1 -6.45 -9.61 -16.01
CA MET A 1 -7.03 -9.81 -14.67
C MET A 1 -8.47 -9.39 -14.77
N ASP A 2 -9.42 -10.24 -14.40
CA ASP A 2 -10.83 -9.83 -14.36
C ASP A 2 -11.01 -8.71 -13.31
N GLU A 3 -12.09 -7.94 -13.44
CA GLU A 3 -12.33 -6.76 -12.61
C GLU A 3 -12.51 -7.11 -11.13
N GLU A 4 -13.01 -8.31 -10.82
CA GLU A 4 -13.20 -8.75 -9.44
C GLU A 4 -11.85 -9.05 -8.78
N LEU A 5 -10.98 -9.80 -9.45
CA LEU A 5 -9.63 -10.09 -9.00
C LEU A 5 -8.82 -8.80 -8.86
N LYS A 6 -8.93 -7.88 -9.83
CA LYS A 6 -8.27 -6.56 -9.76
C LYS A 6 -8.69 -5.80 -8.51
N LYS A 7 -9.99 -5.67 -8.28
CA LYS A 7 -10.53 -4.95 -7.12
C LYS A 7 -10.07 -5.60 -5.81
N ARG A 8 -10.11 -6.93 -5.72
CA ARG A 8 -9.66 -7.68 -4.55
C ARG A 8 -8.17 -7.42 -4.26
N THR A 9 -7.31 -7.49 -5.27
CA THR A 9 -5.87 -7.25 -5.11
C THR A 9 -5.58 -5.83 -4.65
N LEU A 10 -6.25 -4.82 -5.20
CA LEU A 10 -6.08 -3.42 -4.77
C LEU A 10 -6.52 -3.20 -3.33
N LEU A 11 -7.66 -3.76 -2.92
CA LEU A 11 -8.16 -3.66 -1.55
C LEU A 11 -7.23 -4.35 -0.54
N LEU A 12 -6.68 -5.52 -0.89
CA LEU A 12 -5.71 -6.23 -0.06
C LEU A 12 -4.42 -5.42 0.12
N LEU A 13 -3.84 -4.90 -0.97
CA LEU A 13 -2.65 -4.06 -0.91
C LEU A 13 -2.89 -2.81 -0.05
N ALA A 14 -4.00 -2.11 -0.29
CA ALA A 14 -4.40 -0.91 0.45
C ALA A 14 -4.54 -1.18 1.96
N SER A 15 -5.23 -2.26 2.31
CA SER A 15 -5.41 -2.69 3.71
C SER A 15 -4.07 -2.97 4.40
N ARG A 16 -3.14 -3.66 3.72
CA ARG A 16 -1.82 -3.98 4.28
C ARG A 16 -0.97 -2.73 4.50
N ILE A 17 -0.91 -1.84 3.51
CA ILE A 17 -0.21 -0.55 3.64
C ILE A 17 -0.73 0.21 4.86
N LYS A 18 -2.06 0.29 5.02
CA LYS A 18 -2.70 0.92 6.17
C LYS A 18 -2.30 0.25 7.49
N ASN A 19 -2.37 -1.07 7.56
CA ASN A 19 -2.06 -1.82 8.79
C ASN A 19 -0.61 -1.61 9.22
N VAL A 20 0.34 -1.67 8.29
CA VAL A 20 1.76 -1.41 8.58
C VAL A 20 1.95 0.02 9.07
N ARG A 21 1.39 1.02 8.36
CA ARG A 21 1.47 2.42 8.77
C ARG A 21 0.91 2.66 10.17
N VAL A 22 -0.27 2.12 10.46
CA VAL A 22 -0.92 2.25 11.78
C VAL A 22 -0.13 1.53 12.87
N SER A 23 0.43 0.35 12.59
CA SER A 23 1.28 -0.37 13.56
C SER A 23 2.54 0.41 13.97
N LYS A 24 2.97 1.35 13.11
CA LYS A 24 4.08 2.27 13.36
C LYS A 24 3.66 3.61 13.97
N ASN A 25 2.38 3.78 14.32
CA ASN A 25 1.80 5.03 14.84
C ASN A 25 1.97 6.24 13.88
N ILE A 26 2.10 5.99 12.59
CA ILE A 26 2.24 7.04 11.57
C ILE A 26 0.85 7.45 11.12
N THR A 27 0.49 8.74 11.18
CA THR A 27 -0.77 9.23 10.59
C THR A 27 -0.63 9.43 9.08
N GLN A 28 -1.74 9.55 8.36
CA GLN A 28 -1.68 9.88 6.92
C GLN A 28 -1.02 11.25 6.66
N GLU A 29 -1.21 12.20 7.59
CA GLU A 29 -0.59 13.53 7.54
C GLU A 29 0.93 13.45 7.71
N ILE A 30 1.41 12.71 8.71
CA ILE A 30 2.85 12.47 8.92
C ILE A 30 3.46 11.83 7.67
N ALA A 31 2.84 10.75 7.16
CA ALA A 31 3.31 10.08 5.96
C ALA A 31 3.37 11.00 4.74
N TYR A 32 2.38 11.87 4.57
CA TYR A 32 2.38 12.86 3.50
C TYR A 32 3.50 13.88 3.66
N ASN A 33 3.70 14.42 4.86
CA ASN A 33 4.75 15.40 5.14
C ASN A 33 6.15 14.82 4.90
N ASP A 34 6.36 13.54 5.22
CA ASP A 34 7.66 12.88 5.07
C ASP A 34 7.97 12.46 3.62
N THR A 35 6.94 12.10 2.85
CA THR A 35 7.14 11.42 1.55
C THR A 35 6.56 12.15 0.35
N GLY A 36 5.67 13.11 0.57
CA GLY A 36 4.82 13.71 -0.47
C GLY A 36 3.76 12.75 -1.03
N ILE A 37 3.58 11.56 -0.45
CA ILE A 37 2.63 10.54 -0.94
C ILE A 37 1.30 10.66 -0.20
N HIS A 38 0.21 10.76 -0.95
CA HIS A 38 -1.14 10.77 -0.38
C HIS A 38 -1.61 9.36 -0.01
N PHE A 39 -1.21 8.86 1.17
CA PHE A 39 -1.62 7.55 1.67
C PHE A 39 -3.15 7.37 1.72
N GLY A 40 -3.90 8.43 2.04
CA GLY A 40 -5.37 8.37 2.03
C GLY A 40 -5.99 7.98 0.68
N ARG A 41 -5.35 8.29 -0.46
CA ARG A 41 -5.81 7.85 -1.79
C ARG A 41 -5.45 6.40 -2.08
N ILE A 42 -4.33 5.93 -1.54
CA ILE A 42 -3.81 4.57 -1.75
C ILE A 42 -4.59 3.57 -0.91
N GLU A 43 -4.83 3.93 0.35
CA GLU A 43 -5.53 3.09 1.33
C GLU A 43 -7.03 2.88 1.03
N GLN A 44 -7.56 3.57 0.01
CA GLN A 44 -8.90 3.31 -0.52
C GLN A 44 -8.93 2.08 -1.44
N GLY A 45 -7.81 1.67 -2.03
CA GLY A 45 -7.77 0.53 -2.95
C GLY A 45 -8.54 0.73 -4.26
N ASN A 46 -8.78 1.99 -4.67
CA ASN A 46 -9.59 2.31 -5.86
C ASN A 46 -8.76 2.41 -7.16
N ARG A 47 -7.43 2.45 -7.06
CA ARG A 47 -6.54 2.64 -8.20
C ARG A 47 -5.17 2.03 -7.96
N ASP A 48 -4.52 1.62 -9.04
CA ASP A 48 -3.13 1.21 -9.03
C ASP A 48 -2.20 2.35 -8.59
N ILE A 49 -1.06 1.96 -8.02
CA ILE A 49 0.07 2.85 -7.74
C ILE A 49 1.21 2.53 -8.70
N SER A 50 2.08 3.51 -8.98
CA SER A 50 3.28 3.22 -9.77
C SER A 50 4.24 2.33 -8.97
N PHE A 51 5.04 1.52 -9.67
CA PHE A 51 6.08 0.70 -9.05
C PHE A 51 7.04 1.54 -8.16
N THR A 52 7.45 2.72 -8.63
CA THR A 52 8.32 3.62 -7.84
C THR A 52 7.63 4.17 -6.59
N THR A 53 6.31 4.35 -6.62
CA THR A 53 5.53 4.72 -5.43
C THR A 53 5.49 3.57 -4.43
N LEU A 54 5.30 2.33 -4.90
CA LEU A 54 5.38 1.13 -4.06
C LEU A 54 6.75 1.03 -3.37
N VAL A 55 7.84 1.19 -4.11
CA VAL A 55 9.21 1.15 -3.55
C VAL A 55 9.41 2.21 -2.47
N LYS A 56 8.94 3.46 -2.70
CA LYS A 56 8.99 4.52 -1.69
C LYS A 56 8.17 4.18 -0.44
N ILE A 57 7.00 3.58 -0.59
CA ILE A 57 6.17 3.14 0.53
C ILE A 57 6.88 2.04 1.33
N CYS A 58 7.44 1.04 0.66
CA CYS A 58 8.20 -0.03 1.33
C CYS A 58 9.39 0.52 2.11
N SER A 59 10.16 1.43 1.50
CA SER A 59 11.29 2.08 2.15
C SER A 59 10.87 2.93 3.35
N TYR A 60 9.82 3.73 3.22
CA TYR A 60 9.35 4.61 4.29
C TYR A 60 8.73 3.83 5.46
N LEU A 61 7.94 2.80 5.15
CA LEU A 61 7.32 1.94 6.17
C LEU A 61 8.27 0.86 6.68
N GLU A 62 9.51 0.79 6.18
CA GLU A 62 10.51 -0.25 6.47
C GLU A 62 9.90 -1.66 6.43
N ILE A 63 9.21 -1.96 5.32
CA ILE A 63 8.63 -3.27 5.06
C ILE A 63 9.19 -3.82 3.75
N GLU A 64 9.59 -5.09 3.78
CA GLU A 64 10.04 -5.77 2.58
C GLU A 64 8.90 -5.90 1.54
N PRO A 65 9.16 -5.61 0.26
CA PRO A 65 8.16 -5.77 -0.80
C PRO A 65 7.57 -7.19 -0.84
N GLU A 66 8.37 -8.23 -0.58
CA GLU A 66 7.91 -9.61 -0.51
C GLU A 66 6.82 -9.78 0.54
N THR A 67 7.06 -9.29 1.76
CA THR A 67 6.09 -9.33 2.87
C THR A 67 4.81 -8.57 2.51
N LEU A 68 4.95 -7.40 1.89
CA LEU A 68 3.79 -6.60 1.49
C LEU A 68 2.95 -7.28 0.41
N LEU A 69 3.59 -7.94 -0.55
CA LEU A 69 2.96 -8.57 -1.73
C LEU A 69 2.62 -10.06 -1.55
N LYS A 70 3.00 -10.67 -0.43
CA LYS A 70 2.72 -12.09 -0.15
C LYS A 70 1.23 -12.45 -0.32
N ASP A 71 0.87 -13.55 -0.95
CA ASP A 71 -0.54 -13.97 -1.13
C ASP A 71 -1.43 -13.00 -1.93
N LEU A 72 -0.87 -11.99 -2.61
CA LEU A 72 -1.62 -11.16 -3.58
C LEU A 72 -1.81 -11.86 -4.93
N PHE A 73 -1.05 -12.93 -5.16
CA PHE A 73 -1.07 -13.72 -6.37
C PHE A 73 -1.85 -15.02 -6.09
N PRO A 74 -2.85 -15.38 -6.92
CA PRO A 74 -3.46 -16.69 -6.83
C PRO A 74 -2.40 -17.79 -7.07
N GLU A 75 -2.56 -18.93 -6.37
CA GLU A 75 -1.80 -20.16 -6.63
C GLU A 75 -2.14 -20.76 -8.00
#